data_AF-A0AAJ6F445-F1
#
_entry.id   AF-A0AAJ6F445-F1
#
_cell.length_a   1.000
_cell.length_b   1.000
_cell.length_c   1.000
_cell.angle_alpha   90.00
_cell.angle_beta   90.00
_cell.angle_gamma   90.00
#
_symmetry.space_group_name_H-M   'P 1'
#
loop_
_entity.id
_entity.type
_entity.pdbx_description
1 polymer ?
#
loop_
_entity_poly.entity_id
_entity_poly.type
_entity_poly.pdbx_seq_one_letter_code
_entity_poly.pdbx_strand_id
1 'polypeptide(L)'
;MFKKSAAPPPAKASERIDHSPRAGRADEVAGLLDGAKAVLAGLEAELPPLILDAVSRKPEAAERLSAHRDRVDQAKRAVAELQMAQSLAARLDREAVAEQNARSRADQLAVFKSCMAKRDAAVKSLMSAAATMSSAFGDYLNATDLAKGALPAGVTFPYVGVGPLGLGGRGDGPLDLLILAELHRLAPLRRADTNDFAALPFARPLHPGNALKPSSTPAGLDEYRAAAEKITMDIESQIRALDVADLTEVENMEASAA
;
A
#
# COMPACT_ATOMS: atom_id res chain seq x y z
N MET A 1 -29.62 -0.43 -31.03
CA MET A 1 -28.38 -1.15 -31.42
C MET A 1 -27.29 -0.84 -30.40
N PHE A 2 -26.96 -1.77 -29.51
CA PHE A 2 -25.87 -1.58 -28.55
C PHE A 2 -24.53 -2.01 -29.16
N LYS A 3 -23.55 -1.11 -29.21
CA LYS A 3 -22.19 -1.45 -29.67
C LYS A 3 -21.55 -2.36 -28.63
N LYS A 4 -21.26 -3.60 -29.03
CA LYS A 4 -20.57 -4.60 -28.20
C LYS A 4 -19.12 -4.16 -28.02
N SER A 5 -18.83 -3.44 -26.94
CA SER A 5 -17.47 -3.02 -26.62
C SER A 5 -16.58 -4.25 -26.45
N ALA A 6 -15.46 -4.30 -27.16
CA ALA A 6 -14.48 -5.36 -26.98
C ALA A 6 -13.94 -5.32 -25.55
N ALA A 7 -13.83 -6.48 -24.91
CA ALA A 7 -13.19 -6.59 -23.61
C ALA A 7 -11.70 -6.23 -23.75
N PRO A 8 -11.11 -5.47 -22.81
CA PRO A 8 -9.67 -5.25 -22.81
C PRO A 8 -8.94 -6.60 -22.68
N PRO A 9 -7.76 -6.76 -23.32
CA PRO A 9 -6.99 -7.99 -23.21
C PRO A 9 -6.61 -8.25 -21.74
N PRO A 10 -6.55 -9.52 -21.31
CA PRO A 10 -6.14 -9.85 -19.95
C PRO A 10 -4.74 -9.28 -19.69
N ALA A 11 -4.56 -8.67 -18.53
CA ALA A 11 -3.25 -8.20 -18.09
C ALA A 11 -2.27 -9.38 -18.14
N LYS A 12 -1.10 -9.17 -18.76
CA LYS A 12 -0.06 -10.21 -18.82
C LYS A 12 0.21 -10.68 -17.40
N ALA A 13 0.14 -11.99 -17.18
CA ALA A 13 0.51 -12.59 -15.90
C ALA A 13 1.91 -12.09 -15.54
N SER A 14 2.06 -11.51 -14.35
CA SER A 14 3.35 -11.03 -13.89
C SER A 14 4.33 -12.20 -13.90
N GLU A 15 5.42 -12.06 -14.64
CA GLU A 15 6.56 -12.94 -14.47
C GLU A 15 6.91 -12.94 -12.98
N ARG A 16 6.78 -14.09 -12.33
CA ARG A 16 7.32 -14.28 -10.98
C ARG A 16 8.82 -14.18 -11.13
N ILE A 17 9.35 -12.99 -10.86
CA ILE A 17 10.78 -12.77 -10.70
C ILE A 17 11.23 -13.76 -9.64
N ASP A 18 12.14 -14.65 -10.01
CA ASP A 18 12.56 -15.75 -9.16
C ASP A 18 13.39 -15.16 -7.99
N HIS A 19 12.73 -14.93 -6.86
CA HIS A 19 13.35 -14.41 -5.64
C HIS A 19 14.12 -15.51 -4.89
N SER A 20 14.87 -16.33 -5.63
CA SER A 20 15.95 -17.11 -5.03
C SER A 20 16.95 -16.12 -4.41
N PRO A 21 17.20 -16.18 -3.09
CA PRO A 21 18.14 -15.25 -2.46
C PRO A 21 19.51 -15.50 -3.07
N ARG A 22 20.03 -14.51 -3.79
CA ARG A 22 21.48 -14.44 -4.02
C ARG A 22 22.13 -14.36 -2.65
N ALA A 23 23.18 -15.16 -2.44
CA ALA A 23 23.98 -15.08 -1.22
C ALA A 23 24.38 -13.62 -0.96
N GLY A 24 24.22 -13.17 0.28
CA GLY A 24 24.63 -11.82 0.66
C GLY A 24 26.15 -11.69 0.59
N ARG A 25 26.66 -10.45 0.51
CA ARG A 25 28.10 -10.19 0.68
C ARG A 25 28.56 -10.73 2.05
N ALA A 26 27.70 -10.66 3.06
CA ALA A 26 27.95 -11.23 4.38
C ALA A 26 28.17 -12.76 4.36
N ASP A 27 27.40 -13.49 3.55
CA ASP A 27 27.50 -14.95 3.43
C ASP A 27 28.79 -15.37 2.71
N GLU A 28 29.16 -14.64 1.65
CA GLU A 28 30.40 -14.85 0.91
C GLU A 28 31.63 -14.63 1.84
N VAL A 29 31.64 -13.56 2.62
CA VAL A 29 32.73 -13.29 3.58
C VAL A 29 32.71 -14.26 4.77
N ALA A 30 31.54 -14.74 5.20
CA ALA A 30 31.45 -15.78 6.24
C ALA A 30 32.16 -17.08 5.81
N GLY A 31 31.93 -17.53 4.56
CA GLY A 31 32.62 -18.70 4.01
C GLY A 31 34.14 -18.54 3.95
N LEU A 32 34.63 -17.35 3.59
CA LEU A 32 36.07 -17.03 3.60
C LEU A 32 36.64 -17.03 5.03
N LEU A 33 35.92 -16.45 5.99
CA LEU A 33 36.32 -16.40 7.39
C LEU A 33 36.42 -17.81 7.99
N ASP A 34 35.46 -18.70 7.71
CA ASP A 34 35.50 -20.07 8.21
C ASP A 34 36.63 -20.89 7.58
N GLY A 35 36.94 -20.64 6.30
CA GLY A 35 38.16 -21.16 5.66
C GLY A 35 39.44 -20.68 6.36
N ALA A 36 39.54 -19.39 6.69
CA ALA A 36 40.69 -18.84 7.38
C ALA A 36 40.86 -19.38 8.82
N LYS A 37 39.75 -19.58 9.56
CA LYS A 37 39.76 -20.24 10.86
C LYS A 37 40.26 -21.69 10.76
N ALA A 38 39.84 -22.43 9.73
CA ALA A 38 40.29 -23.80 9.51
C ALA A 38 41.80 -23.87 9.21
N VAL A 39 42.33 -22.94 8.41
CA VAL A 39 43.78 -22.81 8.16
C VAL A 39 44.54 -22.49 9.46
N LEU A 40 44.04 -21.54 10.26
CA LEU A 40 44.65 -21.20 11.55
C LEU A 40 44.68 -22.41 12.50
N ALA A 41 43.56 -23.14 12.64
CA ALA A 41 43.48 -24.32 13.48
C ALA A 41 44.45 -25.44 13.03
N GLY A 42 44.63 -25.63 11.72
CA GLY A 42 45.64 -26.54 11.17
C GLY A 42 47.07 -26.13 11.56
N LEU A 43 47.43 -24.86 11.39
CA LEU A 43 48.75 -24.33 11.77
C LEU A 43 48.99 -24.44 13.29
N GLU A 44 47.99 -24.19 14.13
CA GLU A 44 48.13 -24.32 15.58
C GLU A 44 48.27 -25.78 16.04
N ALA A 45 47.65 -26.74 15.35
CA ALA A 45 47.82 -28.17 15.62
C ALA A 45 49.25 -28.69 15.31
N GLU A 46 50.00 -28.02 14.44
CA GLU A 46 51.40 -28.36 14.10
C GLU A 46 52.43 -27.78 15.10
N LEU A 47 52.03 -26.87 16.00
CA LEU A 47 52.95 -26.26 16.98
C LEU A 47 53.56 -27.25 18.00
N PRO A 48 52.80 -28.17 18.65
CA PRO A 48 53.35 -29.06 19.67
C PRO A 48 54.56 -29.92 19.23
N PRO A 49 54.55 -30.61 18.07
CA PRO A 49 55.73 -31.38 17.63
C PRO A 49 56.92 -30.48 17.27
N LEU A 50 56.69 -29.29 16.68
CA LEU A 50 57.76 -28.34 16.36
C LEU A 50 58.42 -27.77 17.62
N ILE A 51 57.65 -27.51 18.68
CA ILE A 51 58.16 -27.09 19.99
C ILE A 51 59.01 -28.20 20.62
N LEU A 52 58.52 -29.45 20.59
CA LEU A 52 59.27 -30.60 21.11
C LEU A 52 60.61 -30.78 20.39
N ASP A 53 60.63 -30.63 19.06
CA ASP A 53 61.84 -30.75 18.24
C ASP A 53 62.87 -29.65 18.53
N ALA A 54 62.42 -28.41 18.75
CA ALA A 54 63.26 -27.29 19.13
C ALA A 54 63.83 -27.44 20.56
N VAL A 55 63.01 -27.86 21.53
CA VAL A 55 63.46 -28.17 22.90
C VAL A 55 64.46 -29.33 22.90
N SER A 56 64.27 -30.33 22.04
CA SER A 56 65.19 -31.47 21.84
C SER A 56 66.49 -31.09 21.12
N ARG A 57 66.69 -29.81 20.75
CA ARG A 57 67.86 -29.28 20.04
C ARG A 57 68.19 -30.03 18.74
N LYS A 58 67.18 -30.49 18.00
CA LYS A 58 67.37 -31.00 16.65
C LYS A 58 67.93 -29.88 15.74
N PRO A 59 68.80 -30.18 14.76
CA PRO A 59 69.29 -29.18 13.82
C PRO A 59 68.13 -28.50 13.09
N GLU A 60 68.28 -27.20 12.82
CA GLU A 60 67.29 -26.33 12.14
C GLU A 60 65.92 -26.15 12.84
N ALA A 61 65.63 -26.91 13.92
CA ALA A 61 64.29 -26.93 14.52
C ALA A 61 63.86 -25.57 15.11
N ALA A 62 64.80 -24.76 15.58
CA ALA A 62 64.54 -23.40 16.06
C ALA A 62 64.08 -22.46 14.93
N GLU A 63 64.72 -22.54 13.75
CA GLU A 63 64.35 -21.74 12.58
C GLU A 63 62.99 -22.16 12.02
N ARG A 64 62.75 -23.48 11.93
CA ARG A 64 61.44 -24.04 11.52
C ARG A 64 60.31 -23.60 12.46
N LEU A 65 60.55 -23.63 13.78
CA LEU A 65 59.57 -23.15 14.77
C LEU A 65 59.32 -21.63 14.67
N SER A 66 60.36 -20.83 14.37
CA SER A 66 60.20 -19.38 14.14
C SER A 66 59.34 -19.12 12.90
N ALA A 67 59.71 -19.69 11.75
CA ALA A 67 58.97 -19.53 10.50
C ALA A 67 57.52 -20.03 10.59
N HIS A 68 57.25 -21.04 11.43
CA HIS A 68 55.89 -21.51 11.67
C HIS A 68 55.07 -20.56 12.55
N ARG A 69 55.69 -19.94 13.57
CA ARG A 69 55.05 -18.87 14.36
C ARG A 69 54.69 -17.66 13.50
N ASP A 70 55.57 -17.27 12.58
CA ASP A 70 55.30 -16.18 11.64
C ASP A 70 54.06 -16.48 10.75
N ARG A 71 53.86 -17.74 10.35
CA ARG A 71 52.65 -18.18 9.61
C ARG A 71 51.40 -18.15 10.49
N VAL A 72 51.49 -18.59 11.75
CA VAL A 72 50.37 -18.53 12.70
C VAL A 72 49.96 -17.07 12.94
N ASP A 73 50.91 -16.15 13.10
CA ASP A 73 50.62 -14.74 13.29
C ASP A 73 50.03 -14.07 12.03
N GLN A 74 50.48 -14.47 10.84
CA GLN A 74 49.85 -14.05 9.58
C GLN A 74 48.41 -14.57 9.46
N ALA A 75 48.16 -15.84 9.79
CA ALA A 75 46.81 -16.42 9.78
C ALA A 75 45.89 -15.74 10.81
N LYS A 76 46.40 -15.38 11.99
CA LYS A 76 45.65 -14.60 13.01
C LYS A 76 45.24 -13.22 12.49
N ARG A 77 46.13 -12.52 11.79
CA ARG A 77 45.80 -11.23 11.14
C ARG A 77 44.73 -11.40 10.06
N ALA A 78 44.87 -12.40 9.19
CA ALA A 78 43.88 -12.68 8.15
C ALA A 78 42.49 -13.00 8.74
N VAL A 79 42.42 -13.77 9.83
CA VAL A 79 41.15 -14.04 10.55
C VAL A 79 40.55 -12.74 11.13
N ALA A 80 41.35 -11.88 11.75
CA ALA A 80 40.88 -10.59 12.30
C ALA A 80 40.40 -9.62 11.21
N GLU A 81 41.12 -9.55 10.08
CA GLU A 81 40.73 -8.75 8.90
C GLU A 81 39.41 -9.26 8.29
N LEU A 82 39.24 -10.59 8.18
CA LEU A 82 38.00 -11.19 7.68
C LEU A 82 36.82 -11.03 8.64
N GLN A 83 37.05 -10.98 9.97
CA GLN A 83 36.01 -10.64 10.95
C GLN A 83 35.50 -9.20 10.76
N MET A 84 36.41 -8.24 10.56
CA MET A 84 36.02 -6.84 10.25
C MET A 84 35.34 -6.71 8.88
N ALA A 85 35.79 -7.48 7.88
CA ALA A 85 35.14 -7.52 6.57
C ALA A 85 33.71 -8.10 6.66
N GLN A 86 33.49 -9.12 7.51
CA GLN A 86 32.18 -9.76 7.69
C GLN A 86 31.17 -8.79 8.32
N SER A 87 31.57 -8.04 9.37
CA SER A 87 30.66 -7.08 10.01
C SER A 87 30.31 -5.92 9.07
N LEU A 88 31.27 -5.42 8.30
CA LEU A 88 31.03 -4.40 7.26
C LEU A 88 30.11 -4.93 6.14
N ALA A 89 30.33 -6.16 5.66
CA ALA A 89 29.48 -6.76 4.64
C ALA A 89 28.03 -6.94 5.13
N ALA A 90 27.84 -7.41 6.37
CA ALA A 90 26.52 -7.53 7.00
C ALA A 90 25.82 -6.18 7.18
N ARG A 91 26.54 -5.11 7.55
CA ARG A 91 26.02 -3.74 7.57
C ARG A 91 25.52 -3.33 6.18
N LEU A 92 26.39 -3.41 5.17
CA LEU A 92 26.09 -2.97 3.81
C LEU A 92 24.91 -3.74 3.18
N ASP A 93 24.71 -5.01 3.55
CA ASP A 93 23.56 -5.80 3.11
C ASP A 93 22.25 -5.32 3.77
N ARG A 94 22.26 -4.95 5.05
CA ARG A 94 21.08 -4.35 5.71
C ARG A 94 20.76 -2.96 5.14
N GLU A 95 21.76 -2.11 4.92
CA GLU A 95 21.58 -0.80 4.28
C GLU A 95 20.93 -0.93 2.89
N ALA A 96 21.39 -1.89 2.08
CA ALA A 96 20.81 -2.16 0.78
C ALA A 96 19.35 -2.64 0.85
N VAL A 97 18.98 -3.45 1.85
CA VAL A 97 17.59 -3.87 2.10
C VAL A 97 16.73 -2.68 2.55
N ALA A 98 17.22 -1.83 3.45
CA ALA A 98 16.52 -0.62 3.88
C ALA A 98 16.27 0.35 2.71
N GLU A 99 17.26 0.56 1.85
CA GLU A 99 17.10 1.34 0.61
C GLU A 99 16.07 0.72 -0.35
N GLN A 100 16.09 -0.60 -0.53
CA GLN A 100 15.13 -1.30 -1.39
C GLN A 100 13.70 -1.19 -0.84
N ASN A 101 13.52 -1.27 0.48
CA ASN A 101 12.24 -1.07 1.15
C ASN A 101 11.73 0.36 0.95
N ALA A 102 12.58 1.38 1.18
CA ALA A 102 12.23 2.78 0.98
C ALA A 102 11.81 3.09 -0.47
N ARG A 103 12.55 2.58 -1.46
CA ARG A 103 12.18 2.69 -2.89
C ARG A 103 10.83 2.03 -3.17
N SER A 104 10.61 0.83 -2.64
CA SER A 104 9.35 0.09 -2.80
C SER A 104 8.16 0.83 -2.15
N ARG A 105 8.35 1.43 -0.96
CA ARG A 105 7.34 2.27 -0.30
C ARG A 105 7.04 3.55 -1.10
N ALA A 106 8.06 4.17 -1.71
CA ALA A 106 7.88 5.34 -2.57
C ALA A 106 7.05 5.02 -3.84
N ASP A 107 7.32 3.90 -4.51
CA ASP A 107 6.55 3.44 -5.67
C ASP A 107 5.08 3.14 -5.30
N GLN A 108 4.86 2.47 -4.17
CA GLN A 108 3.51 2.20 -3.64
C GLN A 108 2.75 3.50 -3.32
N LEU A 109 3.42 4.49 -2.72
CA LEU A 109 2.85 5.81 -2.44
C LEU A 109 2.47 6.56 -3.73
N ALA A 110 3.29 6.47 -4.79
CA ALA A 110 2.97 7.06 -6.08
C ALA A 110 1.71 6.42 -6.71
N VAL A 111 1.58 5.09 -6.64
CA VAL A 111 0.37 4.38 -7.07
C VAL A 111 -0.84 4.78 -6.23
N PHE A 112 -0.69 4.87 -4.90
CA PHE A 112 -1.76 5.30 -4.00
C PHE A 112 -2.27 6.71 -4.34
N LYS A 113 -1.37 7.69 -4.54
CA LYS A 113 -1.72 9.05 -4.95
C LYS A 113 -2.45 9.08 -6.29
N SER A 114 -2.02 8.28 -7.27
CA SER A 114 -2.71 8.14 -8.57
C SER A 114 -4.15 7.60 -8.40
N CYS A 115 -4.34 6.62 -7.52
CA CYS A 115 -5.67 6.08 -7.19
C CYS A 115 -6.55 7.10 -6.45
N MET A 116 -5.99 7.89 -5.53
CA MET A 116 -6.72 8.97 -4.85
C MET A 116 -7.14 10.09 -5.80
N ALA A 117 -6.29 10.47 -6.78
CA ALA A 117 -6.65 11.43 -7.83
C ALA A 117 -7.80 10.92 -8.72
N LYS A 118 -7.78 9.64 -9.10
CA LYS A 118 -8.91 8.99 -9.81
C LYS A 118 -10.19 9.00 -8.97
N ARG A 119 -10.07 8.84 -7.65
CA ARG A 119 -11.20 8.89 -6.71
C ARG A 119 -11.79 10.30 -6.60
N ASP A 120 -10.99 11.36 -6.56
CA ASP A 120 -11.47 12.76 -6.63
C ASP A 120 -12.23 13.03 -7.93
N ALA A 121 -11.68 12.63 -9.08
CA ALA A 121 -12.35 12.77 -10.37
C ALA A 121 -13.70 12.03 -10.42
N ALA A 122 -13.78 10.84 -9.82
CA ALA A 122 -15.03 10.09 -9.68
C ALA A 122 -16.04 10.78 -8.76
N VAL A 123 -15.61 11.31 -7.60
CA VAL A 123 -16.48 12.07 -6.69
C VAL A 123 -16.98 13.35 -7.34
N LYS A 124 -16.13 14.10 -8.03
CA LYS A 124 -16.54 15.28 -8.81
C LYS A 124 -17.61 14.93 -9.86
N SER A 125 -17.44 13.80 -10.55
CA SER A 125 -18.41 13.31 -11.54
C SER A 125 -19.73 12.92 -10.89
N LEU A 126 -19.69 12.24 -9.73
CA LEU A 126 -20.87 11.89 -8.94
C LEU A 126 -21.63 13.13 -8.46
N MET A 127 -20.93 14.15 -7.94
CA MET A 127 -21.55 15.40 -7.49
C MET A 127 -22.18 16.18 -8.65
N SER A 128 -21.55 16.18 -9.83
CA SER A 128 -22.15 16.77 -11.04
C SER A 128 -23.42 16.02 -11.46
N ALA A 129 -23.43 14.69 -11.42
CA ALA A 129 -24.62 13.89 -11.74
C ALA A 129 -25.75 14.11 -10.72
N ALA A 130 -25.41 14.21 -9.43
CA ALA A 130 -26.36 14.54 -8.36
C ALA A 130 -26.98 15.94 -8.54
N ALA A 131 -26.19 16.94 -8.95
CA ALA A 131 -26.70 18.27 -9.26
C ALA A 131 -27.67 18.25 -10.45
N THR A 132 -27.34 17.55 -11.54
CA THR A 132 -28.25 17.36 -12.69
C THR A 132 -29.55 16.67 -12.27
N MET A 133 -29.47 15.60 -11.48
CA MET A 133 -30.63 14.88 -10.96
C MET A 133 -31.51 15.77 -10.08
N SER A 134 -30.89 16.58 -9.20
CA SER A 134 -31.60 17.52 -8.34
C SER A 134 -32.30 18.63 -9.14
N SER A 135 -31.69 19.13 -10.22
CA SER A 135 -32.32 20.12 -11.10
C SER A 135 -33.53 19.53 -11.81
N ALA A 136 -33.38 18.36 -12.45
CA ALA A 136 -34.46 17.68 -13.15
C ALA A 136 -35.62 17.29 -12.22
N PHE A 137 -35.33 16.95 -10.96
CA PHE A 137 -36.36 16.72 -9.93
C PHE A 137 -37.09 18.02 -9.54
N GLY A 138 -36.38 19.14 -9.45
CA GLY A 138 -37.00 20.47 -9.25
C GLY A 138 -37.92 20.87 -10.40
N ASP A 139 -37.50 20.67 -11.65
CA ASP A 139 -38.32 20.93 -12.84
C ASP A 139 -39.58 20.05 -12.86
N TYR A 140 -39.46 18.78 -12.47
CA TYR A 140 -40.58 17.87 -12.28
C TYR A 140 -41.57 18.35 -11.21
N LEU A 141 -41.09 18.78 -10.03
CA LEU A 141 -41.96 19.32 -8.97
C LEU A 141 -42.69 20.58 -9.43
N ASN A 142 -41.98 21.52 -10.07
CA ASN A 142 -42.57 22.73 -10.64
C ASN A 142 -43.66 22.41 -11.67
N ALA A 143 -43.43 21.44 -12.56
CA ALA A 143 -44.42 21.00 -13.54
C ALA A 143 -45.65 20.34 -12.89
N THR A 144 -45.45 19.54 -11.84
CA THR A 144 -46.52 18.94 -11.05
C THR A 144 -47.38 20.00 -10.33
N ASP A 145 -46.76 21.02 -9.74
CA ASP A 145 -47.50 22.10 -9.07
C ASP A 145 -48.25 23.00 -10.05
N LEU A 146 -47.67 23.27 -11.24
CA LEU A 146 -48.38 23.94 -12.34
C LEU A 146 -49.59 23.11 -12.81
N ALA A 147 -49.45 21.79 -12.93
CA ALA A 147 -50.56 20.91 -13.32
C ALA A 147 -51.68 20.89 -12.26
N LYS A 148 -51.34 20.95 -10.96
CA LYS A 148 -52.32 21.10 -9.86
C LYS A 148 -53.00 22.47 -9.87
N GLY A 149 -52.25 23.53 -10.14
CA GLY A 149 -52.81 24.89 -10.28
C GLY A 149 -53.73 25.06 -11.49
N ALA A 150 -53.57 24.23 -12.53
CA ALA A 150 -54.39 24.22 -13.73
C ALA A 150 -55.69 23.39 -13.63
N LEU A 151 -56.02 22.83 -12.45
CA LEU A 151 -57.24 22.04 -12.26
C LEU A 151 -58.52 22.88 -12.49
N PRO A 152 -59.51 22.37 -13.23
CA PRO A 152 -60.82 23.01 -13.33
C PRO A 152 -61.51 23.13 -11.97
N ALA A 153 -62.24 24.23 -11.77
CA ALA A 153 -62.99 24.46 -10.53
C ALA A 153 -63.98 23.30 -10.25
N GLY A 154 -63.96 22.78 -9.02
CA GLY A 154 -64.75 21.63 -8.60
C GLY A 154 -64.11 20.25 -8.85
N VAL A 155 -62.91 20.20 -9.45
CA VAL A 155 -62.15 18.95 -9.65
C VAL A 155 -61.01 18.87 -8.64
N THR A 156 -60.81 17.69 -8.04
CA THR A 156 -59.67 17.38 -7.16
C THR A 156 -58.64 16.52 -7.89
N PHE A 157 -57.35 16.76 -7.66
CA PHE A 157 -56.30 15.87 -8.17
C PHE A 157 -56.45 14.46 -7.54
N PRO A 158 -56.55 13.38 -8.35
CA PRO A 158 -56.67 12.03 -7.82
C PRO A 158 -55.30 11.46 -7.41
N TYR A 159 -55.27 10.78 -6.26
CA TYR A 159 -54.14 9.95 -5.86
C TYR A 159 -54.00 8.74 -6.79
N VAL A 160 -52.77 8.44 -7.25
CA VAL A 160 -52.50 7.30 -8.13
C VAL A 160 -51.30 6.50 -7.63
N GLY A 161 -51.56 5.36 -6.97
CA GLY A 161 -50.51 4.39 -6.65
C GLY A 161 -50.04 3.65 -7.90
N VAL A 162 -48.72 3.57 -8.13
CA VAL A 162 -48.14 2.95 -9.33
C VAL A 162 -47.17 1.82 -8.95
N GLY A 163 -47.14 0.75 -9.75
CA GLY A 163 -46.23 -0.38 -9.57
C GLY A 163 -46.74 -1.48 -8.63
N PRO A 164 -46.00 -2.60 -8.49
CA PRO A 164 -46.47 -3.83 -7.84
C PRO A 164 -46.69 -3.72 -6.31
N LEU A 165 -46.27 -2.60 -5.71
CA LEU A 165 -46.43 -2.31 -4.28
C LEU A 165 -47.44 -1.18 -4.00
N GLY A 166 -48.10 -0.65 -5.03
CA GLY A 166 -49.11 0.41 -4.88
C GLY A 166 -48.59 1.70 -4.23
N LEU A 167 -47.29 1.98 -4.35
CA LEU A 167 -46.64 3.10 -3.67
C LEU A 167 -47.22 4.43 -4.18
N GLY A 168 -47.90 5.14 -3.27
CA GLY A 168 -48.59 6.41 -3.52
C GLY A 168 -48.58 7.28 -2.25
N GLY A 169 -48.77 8.60 -2.37
CA GLY A 169 -48.47 9.58 -1.31
C GLY A 169 -49.12 10.95 -1.54
N ARG A 170 -48.66 11.97 -0.80
CA ARG A 170 -49.48 13.17 -0.55
C ARG A 170 -49.65 14.04 -1.80
N GLY A 171 -50.84 13.97 -2.39
CA GLY A 171 -51.17 14.49 -3.72
C GLY A 171 -51.29 13.32 -4.69
N ASP A 172 -50.13 12.82 -5.15
CA ASP A 172 -50.06 11.89 -6.29
C ASP A 172 -49.28 10.61 -5.92
N GLY A 173 -48.22 10.75 -5.14
CA GLY A 173 -47.25 9.72 -4.80
C GLY A 173 -46.34 10.17 -3.64
N PRO A 174 -45.47 9.29 -3.11
CA PRO A 174 -44.06 9.56 -3.14
C PRO A 174 -43.56 9.00 -4.47
N LEU A 175 -43.71 9.77 -5.55
CA LEU A 175 -43.13 9.36 -6.83
C LEU A 175 -41.59 9.33 -6.74
N ASP A 176 -41.01 9.93 -5.70
CA ASP A 176 -39.66 9.65 -5.20
C ASP A 176 -39.39 8.17 -4.87
N LEU A 177 -40.37 7.38 -4.37
CA LEU A 177 -40.19 5.93 -4.22
C LEU A 177 -40.17 5.19 -5.57
N LEU A 178 -40.93 5.66 -6.56
CA LEU A 178 -40.89 5.11 -7.93
C LEU A 178 -39.55 5.44 -8.60
N ILE A 179 -39.08 6.69 -8.45
CA ILE A 179 -37.77 7.15 -8.91
C ILE A 179 -36.66 6.39 -8.19
N LEU A 180 -36.77 6.15 -6.88
CA LEU A 180 -35.82 5.35 -6.09
C LEU A 180 -35.76 3.89 -6.54
N ALA A 181 -36.91 3.27 -6.81
CA ALA A 181 -36.98 1.92 -7.37
C ALA A 181 -36.37 1.86 -8.78
N GLU A 182 -36.59 2.88 -9.61
CA GLU A 182 -36.02 2.99 -10.95
C GLU A 182 -34.50 3.23 -10.92
N LEU A 183 -33.99 4.07 -10.00
CA LEU A 183 -32.57 4.24 -9.74
C LEU A 183 -31.90 2.93 -9.30
N HIS A 184 -32.60 2.09 -8.52
CA HIS A 184 -32.12 0.75 -8.17
C HIS A 184 -32.18 -0.22 -9.37
N ARG A 185 -33.21 -0.14 -10.23
CA ARG A 185 -33.33 -0.96 -11.45
C ARG A 185 -32.27 -0.62 -12.49
N LEU A 186 -31.87 0.65 -12.55
CA LEU A 186 -30.84 1.17 -13.45
C LEU A 186 -29.42 1.09 -12.87
N ALA A 187 -29.25 0.66 -11.62
CA ALA A 187 -27.95 0.56 -10.96
C ALA A 187 -27.03 -0.43 -11.72
N PRO A 188 -25.86 -0.01 -12.21
CA PRO A 188 -24.95 -0.90 -12.91
C PRO A 188 -24.30 -1.89 -11.94
N LEU A 189 -23.89 -3.05 -12.46
CA LEU A 189 -23.00 -3.95 -11.73
C LEU A 189 -21.66 -3.26 -11.46
N ARG A 190 -21.18 -3.37 -10.23
CA ARG A 190 -19.94 -2.76 -9.75
C ARG A 190 -18.70 -3.44 -10.36
N ARG A 191 -18.81 -4.73 -10.67
CA ARG A 191 -17.89 -5.52 -11.50
C ARG A 191 -18.69 -6.52 -12.33
N ALA A 192 -18.20 -6.86 -13.52
CA ALA A 192 -18.93 -7.67 -14.50
C ALA A 192 -19.15 -9.14 -14.08
N ASP A 193 -18.45 -9.60 -13.06
CA ASP A 193 -18.38 -10.95 -12.52
C ASP A 193 -18.99 -11.07 -11.10
N THR A 194 -19.53 -9.98 -10.56
CA THR A 194 -20.09 -9.92 -9.19
C THR A 194 -21.57 -9.57 -9.19
N ASN A 195 -22.32 -10.10 -8.22
CA ASN A 195 -23.68 -9.65 -7.90
C ASN A 195 -23.71 -8.33 -7.07
N ASP A 196 -22.57 -7.65 -6.93
CA ASP A 196 -22.48 -6.33 -6.30
C ASP A 196 -23.04 -5.26 -7.24
N PHE A 197 -24.19 -4.67 -6.91
CA PHE A 197 -24.73 -3.51 -7.61
C PHE A 197 -24.16 -2.20 -7.03
N ALA A 198 -23.85 -1.23 -7.90
CA ALA A 198 -23.47 0.11 -7.49
C ALA A 198 -24.70 0.96 -7.14
N ALA A 199 -25.47 0.52 -6.14
CA ALA A 199 -26.64 1.25 -5.66
C ALA A 199 -26.23 2.59 -5.03
N LEU A 200 -26.91 3.67 -5.40
CA LEU A 200 -26.72 4.98 -4.79
C LEU A 200 -27.19 4.94 -3.33
N PRO A 201 -26.35 5.29 -2.34
CA PRO A 201 -26.77 5.34 -0.94
C PRO A 201 -27.70 6.53 -0.73
N PHE A 202 -29.00 6.26 -0.59
CA PHE A 202 -29.99 7.30 -0.29
C PHE A 202 -29.68 7.94 1.06
N ALA A 203 -29.55 9.26 1.06
CA ALA A 203 -29.01 10.01 2.20
C ALA A 203 -29.94 9.91 3.41
N ARG A 204 -29.40 9.39 4.54
CA ARG A 204 -29.92 9.81 5.84
C ARG A 204 -29.71 11.33 5.94
N PRO A 205 -30.69 12.11 6.41
CA PRO A 205 -30.50 13.54 6.57
C PRO A 205 -29.34 13.79 7.55
N LEU A 206 -28.38 14.62 7.13
CA LEU A 206 -27.55 15.38 8.05
C LEU A 206 -28.48 16.09 9.04
N HIS A 207 -28.14 16.05 10.34
CA HIS A 207 -28.93 16.49 11.50
C HIS A 207 -30.17 17.36 11.19
N PRO A 208 -31.39 17.03 11.66
CA PRO A 208 -32.65 17.63 11.21
C PRO A 208 -32.70 19.17 11.07
N GLY A 209 -31.92 19.93 11.86
CA GLY A 209 -31.82 21.39 11.74
C GLY A 209 -31.12 21.92 10.47
N ASN A 210 -30.34 21.10 9.77
CA ASN A 210 -29.59 21.49 8.56
C ASN A 210 -30.33 21.15 7.26
N ALA A 211 -31.30 20.23 7.30
CA ALA A 211 -32.08 19.80 6.13
C ALA A 211 -32.83 20.94 5.42
N LEU A 212 -33.10 22.05 6.13
CA LEU A 212 -33.80 23.23 5.61
C LEU A 212 -32.86 24.41 5.27
N LYS A 213 -31.53 24.23 5.31
CA LYS A 213 -30.55 25.31 5.10
C LYS A 213 -29.41 24.89 4.16
N PRO A 214 -29.67 24.68 2.85
CA PRO A 214 -28.66 24.22 1.89
C PRO A 214 -27.40 25.10 1.84
N SER A 215 -27.56 26.42 1.99
CA SER A 215 -26.48 27.41 2.00
C SER A 215 -25.56 27.36 3.25
N SER A 216 -25.92 26.58 4.27
CA SER A 216 -25.10 26.37 5.47
C SER A 216 -24.33 25.05 5.48
N THR A 217 -24.59 24.17 4.50
CA THR A 217 -23.85 22.93 4.30
C THR A 217 -22.62 23.22 3.44
N PRO A 218 -21.39 22.88 3.87
CA PRO A 218 -20.20 23.05 3.03
C PRO A 218 -20.29 22.23 1.74
N ALA A 219 -19.54 22.65 0.71
CA ALA A 219 -19.50 21.91 -0.55
C ALA A 219 -18.87 20.53 -0.33
N GLY A 220 -19.64 19.46 -0.51
CA GLY A 220 -19.20 18.10 -0.19
C GLY A 220 -17.96 17.62 -0.96
N LEU A 221 -17.64 18.23 -2.11
CA LEU A 221 -16.37 17.98 -2.82
C LEU A 221 -15.16 18.55 -2.07
N ASP A 222 -15.30 19.70 -1.42
CA ASP A 222 -14.20 20.35 -0.69
C ASP A 222 -13.97 19.69 0.68
N GLU A 223 -15.04 19.27 1.38
CA GLU A 223 -14.93 18.41 2.56
C GLU A 223 -14.27 17.06 2.21
N TYR A 224 -14.69 16.45 1.10
CA TYR A 224 -14.09 15.20 0.61
C TYR A 224 -12.59 15.37 0.32
N ARG A 225 -12.19 16.49 -0.29
CA ARG A 225 -10.77 16.80 -0.57
C ARG A 225 -9.97 17.00 0.70
N ALA A 226 -10.47 17.78 1.66
CA ALA A 226 -9.82 17.95 2.95
C ALA A 226 -9.67 16.63 3.72
N ALA A 227 -10.62 15.70 3.59
CA ALA A 227 -10.50 14.35 4.14
C ALA A 227 -9.47 13.49 3.38
N ALA A 228 -9.47 13.54 2.04
CA ALA A 228 -8.53 12.83 1.18
C ALA A 228 -7.07 13.29 1.38
N GLU A 229 -6.87 14.59 1.59
CA GLU A 229 -5.58 15.19 1.91
C GLU A 229 -5.07 14.68 3.26
N LYS A 230 -5.88 14.73 4.32
CA LYS A 230 -5.53 14.18 5.65
C LYS A 230 -5.13 12.71 5.60
N ILE A 231 -5.87 11.87 4.86
CA ILE A 231 -5.52 10.45 4.67
C ILE A 231 -4.17 10.31 3.96
N THR A 232 -3.88 11.16 2.97
CA THR A 232 -2.61 11.12 2.24
C THR A 232 -1.44 11.55 3.13
N MET A 233 -1.61 12.62 3.92
CA MET A 233 -0.61 13.10 4.87
C MET A 233 -0.29 12.09 5.97
N ASP A 234 -1.31 11.39 6.49
CA ASP A 234 -1.14 10.34 7.50
C ASP A 234 -0.32 9.17 6.95
N ILE A 235 -0.65 8.67 5.75
CA ILE A 235 0.11 7.60 5.08
C ILE A 235 1.56 8.05 4.77
N GLU A 236 1.78 9.29 4.33
CA GLU A 236 3.12 9.85 4.17
C GLU A 236 3.90 9.96 5.49
N SER A 237 3.22 10.21 6.61
CA SER A 237 3.84 10.22 7.94
C SER A 237 4.22 8.80 8.37
N GLN A 238 3.37 7.82 8.12
CA GLN A 238 3.62 6.41 8.43
C GLN A 238 4.78 5.85 7.61
N ILE A 239 4.84 6.13 6.31
CA ILE A 239 5.97 5.72 5.45
C ILE A 239 7.29 6.31 5.96
N ARG A 240 7.35 7.61 6.26
CA ARG A 240 8.55 8.24 6.83
C ARG A 240 8.97 7.64 8.18
N ALA A 241 8.01 7.27 9.03
CA ALA A 241 8.31 6.60 10.29
C ALA A 241 8.93 5.20 10.07
N LEU A 242 8.46 4.45 9.06
CA LEU A 242 9.04 3.17 8.67
C LEU A 242 10.43 3.32 8.04
N ASP A 243 10.65 4.33 7.17
CA ASP A 243 11.97 4.62 6.59
C ASP A 243 13.00 4.96 7.67
N VAL A 244 12.62 5.73 8.69
CA VAL A 244 13.49 6.03 9.84
C VAL A 244 13.71 4.80 10.72
N ALA A 245 12.68 3.96 10.94
CA ALA A 245 12.81 2.74 11.73
C ALA A 245 13.81 1.76 11.10
N ASP A 246 13.68 1.48 9.79
CA ASP A 246 14.58 0.58 9.06
C ASP A 246 16.05 1.03 9.20
N LEU A 247 16.34 2.33 9.08
CA LEU A 247 17.70 2.88 9.26
C LEU A 247 18.18 2.79 10.72
N THR A 248 17.30 3.09 11.68
CA THR A 248 17.62 3.04 13.12
C THR A 248 17.91 1.60 13.57
N GLU A 249 17.30 0.59 12.95
CA GLU A 249 17.62 -0.83 13.20
C GLU A 249 19.03 -1.19 12.70
N VAL A 250 19.48 -0.65 11.55
CA VAL A 250 20.87 -0.83 11.08
C VAL A 250 21.85 -0.26 12.10
N GLU A 251 21.67 0.99 12.53
CA GLU A 251 22.54 1.69 13.48
C GLU A 251 22.59 0.99 14.85
N ASN A 252 21.43 0.57 15.38
CA ASN A 252 21.37 -0.14 16.67
C ASN A 252 22.07 -1.51 16.61
N MET A 253 21.97 -2.23 15.49
CA MET A 253 22.69 -3.50 15.32
C MET A 253 24.21 -3.30 15.28
N GLU A 254 24.71 -2.18 14.74
CA GLU A 254 26.13 -1.83 14.82
C GLU A 254 26.56 -1.52 16.26
N ALA A 255 25.79 -0.71 16.98
CA ALA A 255 26.08 -0.38 18.38
C ALA A 255 26.06 -1.63 19.30
N SER A 256 25.36 -2.70 18.91
CA SER A 256 25.36 -3.99 19.62
C SER A 256 26.51 -4.93 19.25
N ALA A 257 27.27 -4.63 18.20
CA ALA A 257 28.33 -5.47 17.64
C ALA A 257 29.75 -4.92 17.89
N ALA A 258 29.87 -3.76 18.55
CA ALA A 258 31.10 -3.08 18.92
C ALA A 258 31.44 -3.26 20.41
#